data_AF-A0A520XIW1-F1
#
_entry.id   AF-A0A520XIW1-F1
#
_cell.length_a   1.000
_cell.length_b   1.000
_cell.length_c   1.000
_cell.angle_alpha   90.00
_cell.angle_beta   90.00
_cell.angle_gamma   90.00
#
_symmetry.space_group_name_H-M   'P 1'
#
loop_
_entity.id
_entity.type
_entity.pdbx_description
1 polymer ?
#
loop_
_entity_poly.entity_id
_entity_poly.type
_entity_poly.pdbx_seq_one_letter_code
_entity_poly.pdbx_strand_id
1 'polypeptide(L)'
;MTNFFKPFTALVLVLALATVACGGTDETNTGAGDDLPTTDQPDTDLPAGDDTGDGTDDSDTSAVIPPSDAVVIGSANIGGEIVDPRPHEILSFVIAESYPEQVQITFVAGDVNCLAATATASATGQSVIVSLETGITTDALAKSCLAGEFEHTLSIALEEGLDGRDVVLADVPREEGVEATAPPAPPFEETLVGMNEAAAQEGAESFGYTWRVMQRDGEDFVGTTDYSESRINVAITDGVITRAWIG
;
A
#
# COMPACT_ATOMS: atom_id res chain seq x y z
N MET A 1 -6.97 -32.77 46.84
CA MET A 1 -7.98 -32.66 45.76
C MET A 1 -7.43 -33.38 44.55
N THR A 2 -8.26 -34.22 43.97
CA THR A 2 -7.97 -35.32 43.05
C THR A 2 -7.82 -34.87 41.60
N ASN A 3 -6.90 -35.55 40.92
CA ASN A 3 -6.67 -35.64 39.47
C ASN A 3 -7.93 -35.50 38.58
N PHE A 4 -7.77 -34.87 37.40
CA PHE A 4 -8.42 -35.37 36.19
C PHE A 4 -7.53 -35.13 34.95
N PHE A 5 -7.29 -36.22 34.25
CA PHE A 5 -6.39 -36.43 33.12
C PHE A 5 -7.25 -36.94 31.96
N LYS A 6 -6.84 -36.70 30.70
CA LYS A 6 -7.25 -37.35 29.41
C LYS A 6 -8.17 -36.52 28.46
N PRO A 7 -8.19 -36.84 27.14
CA PRO A 7 -7.05 -37.06 26.25
C PRO A 7 -7.27 -36.52 24.80
N PHE A 8 -6.16 -36.46 24.08
CA PHE A 8 -6.02 -36.52 22.61
C PHE A 8 -7.11 -37.34 21.90
N THR A 9 -7.64 -36.80 20.81
CA THR A 9 -8.25 -37.58 19.72
C THR A 9 -7.57 -37.18 18.42
N ALA A 10 -6.71 -38.08 17.93
CA ALA A 10 -6.19 -38.09 16.57
C ALA A 10 -7.32 -38.48 15.60
N LEU A 11 -7.47 -37.75 14.50
CA LEU A 11 -8.27 -38.20 13.37
C LEU A 11 -7.37 -38.35 12.14
N VAL A 12 -7.52 -39.54 11.56
CA VAL A 12 -6.67 -40.17 10.56
C VAL A 12 -7.02 -39.69 9.15
N LEU A 13 -5.96 -39.48 8.37
CA LEU A 13 -5.87 -39.26 6.93
C LEU A 13 -6.55 -40.39 6.13
N VAL A 14 -7.39 -40.05 5.13
CA VAL A 14 -7.72 -40.97 4.02
C VAL A 14 -7.44 -40.27 2.70
N LEU A 15 -6.40 -40.80 2.05
CA LEU A 15 -5.92 -40.52 0.71
C LEU A 15 -6.84 -41.22 -0.31
N ALA A 16 -7.31 -40.50 -1.33
CA ALA A 16 -7.90 -41.12 -2.52
C ALA A 16 -7.26 -40.51 -3.77
N LEU A 17 -6.32 -41.26 -4.34
CA LEU A 17 -5.79 -41.10 -5.69
C LEU A 17 -6.89 -41.38 -6.71
N ALA A 18 -7.07 -40.48 -7.67
CA ALA A 18 -7.70 -40.80 -8.95
C ALA A 18 -6.83 -40.26 -10.09
N THR A 19 -6.09 -41.17 -10.72
CA THR A 19 -5.43 -40.97 -12.01
C THR A 19 -6.47 -41.04 -13.14
N VAL A 20 -6.55 -39.99 -13.97
CA VAL A 20 -7.21 -40.05 -15.28
C VAL A 20 -6.16 -39.75 -16.36
N ALA A 21 -6.19 -40.60 -17.38
CA ALA A 21 -5.29 -40.65 -18.51
C ALA A 21 -5.97 -40.20 -19.80
N CYS A 22 -5.11 -39.73 -20.73
CA CYS A 22 -5.19 -39.82 -22.21
C CYS A 22 -6.22 -39.04 -23.03
N GLY A 23 -5.67 -38.40 -24.09
CA GLY A 23 -6.27 -38.24 -25.43
C GLY A 23 -6.83 -36.84 -25.71
N GLY A 24 -6.56 -36.16 -26.82
CA GLY A 24 -5.77 -36.46 -28.01
C GLY A 24 -5.87 -35.31 -29.06
N THR A 25 -4.95 -35.33 -30.01
CA THR A 25 -5.01 -34.86 -31.43
C THR A 25 -5.42 -33.43 -31.80
N ASP A 26 -4.43 -32.73 -32.36
CA ASP A 26 -4.42 -32.03 -33.66
C ASP A 26 -5.69 -31.35 -34.17
N GLU A 27 -5.64 -30.03 -34.29
CA GLU A 27 -6.17 -29.34 -35.48
C GLU A 27 -5.18 -28.28 -35.96
N THR A 28 -4.61 -28.57 -37.14
CA THR A 28 -3.96 -27.64 -38.05
C THR A 28 -4.91 -26.52 -38.45
N ASN A 29 -4.48 -25.26 -38.37
CA ASN A 29 -5.01 -24.23 -39.26
C ASN A 29 -3.87 -23.40 -39.86
N THR A 30 -3.61 -23.67 -41.13
CA THR A 30 -2.76 -22.87 -42.01
C THR A 30 -3.66 -21.86 -42.71
N GLY A 31 -3.49 -20.57 -42.40
CA GLY A 31 -4.15 -19.48 -43.08
C GLY A 31 -3.15 -18.36 -43.34
N ALA A 32 -2.52 -18.41 -44.51
CA ALA A 32 -1.76 -17.32 -45.09
C ALA A 32 -2.67 -16.11 -45.37
N GLY A 33 -2.13 -14.90 -45.24
CA GLY A 33 -2.83 -13.68 -45.63
C GLY A 33 -1.98 -12.45 -45.37
N ASP A 34 -1.36 -11.99 -46.44
CA ASP A 34 -0.64 -10.73 -46.59
C ASP A 34 -1.43 -9.51 -46.07
N ASP A 35 -0.71 -8.55 -45.47
CA ASP A 35 -0.59 -7.17 -45.97
C ASP A 35 -0.25 -6.18 -44.84
N LEU A 36 0.93 -5.58 -44.99
CA LEU A 36 1.33 -4.34 -44.32
C LEU A 36 0.38 -3.22 -44.76
N PRO A 37 0.02 -2.32 -43.84
CA PRO A 37 0.39 -0.93 -44.09
C PRO A 37 1.03 -0.27 -42.87
N THR A 38 2.20 0.31 -43.14
CA THR A 38 2.82 1.38 -42.36
C THR A 38 1.91 2.61 -42.36
N THR A 39 1.55 3.09 -41.18
CA THR A 39 1.06 4.46 -40.94
C THR A 39 1.74 4.96 -39.68
N ASP A 40 2.82 5.72 -39.86
CA ASP A 40 2.84 7.18 -39.65
C ASP A 40 2.61 7.54 -38.16
N GLN A 41 3.74 7.60 -37.45
CA GLN A 41 3.88 8.31 -36.18
C GLN A 41 3.78 9.81 -36.45
N PRO A 42 2.86 10.54 -35.82
CA PRO A 42 3.05 11.98 -35.65
C PRO A 42 4.02 12.22 -34.49
N ASP A 43 5.17 12.80 -34.86
CA ASP A 43 6.08 13.49 -33.95
C ASP A 43 5.31 14.57 -33.18
N THR A 44 5.22 14.43 -31.87
CA THR A 44 4.86 15.54 -30.98
C THR A 44 6.10 15.99 -30.23
N ASP A 45 6.55 17.17 -30.65
CA ASP A 45 7.59 17.99 -30.06
C ASP A 45 7.43 18.13 -28.53
N LEU A 46 8.47 17.74 -27.82
CA LEU A 46 8.68 18.06 -26.40
C LEU A 46 9.23 19.49 -26.28
N PRO A 47 8.56 20.42 -25.59
CA PRO A 47 9.21 21.64 -25.13
C PRO A 47 10.09 21.35 -23.92
N ALA A 48 11.36 21.73 -24.02
CA ALA A 48 12.30 21.80 -22.91
C ALA A 48 11.81 22.83 -21.88
N GLY A 49 11.42 22.34 -20.70
CA GLY A 49 11.24 23.13 -19.48
C GLY A 49 12.45 22.94 -18.58
N ASP A 50 13.28 23.98 -18.55
CA ASP A 50 14.31 24.26 -17.54
C ASP A 50 13.60 24.66 -16.25
N ASP A 51 13.79 23.92 -15.16
CA ASP A 51 13.51 24.42 -13.81
C ASP A 51 14.46 23.79 -12.79
N THR A 52 15.51 24.55 -12.50
CA THR A 52 16.28 24.52 -11.26
C THR A 52 15.37 24.67 -10.04
N GLY A 53 15.23 23.59 -9.27
CA GLY A 53 14.62 23.58 -7.94
C GLY A 53 15.56 22.96 -6.92
N ASP A 54 16.33 23.85 -6.28
CA ASP A 54 17.07 23.64 -5.04
C ASP A 54 16.10 23.28 -3.90
N GLY A 55 16.43 22.24 -3.14
CA GLY A 55 15.62 21.68 -2.07
C GLY A 55 16.34 20.53 -1.39
N THR A 56 17.48 20.82 -0.77
CA THR A 56 18.07 19.93 0.25
C THR A 56 17.10 19.81 1.41
N ASP A 57 16.43 18.67 1.51
CA ASP A 57 15.77 18.21 2.73
C ASP A 57 16.51 16.95 3.21
N ASP A 58 17.42 17.15 4.15
CA ASP A 58 18.13 16.10 4.88
C ASP A 58 17.15 15.40 5.82
N SER A 59 16.38 14.45 5.27
CA SER A 59 15.70 13.41 6.06
C SER A 59 16.54 12.14 5.99
N ASP A 60 17.45 12.05 6.95
CA ASP A 60 18.32 10.91 7.22
C ASP A 60 17.50 9.72 7.75
N THR A 61 16.78 9.05 6.86
CA THR A 61 16.33 7.66 7.08
C THR A 61 17.08 6.79 6.10
N SER A 62 18.27 6.39 6.52
CA SER A 62 19.09 5.44 5.79
C SER A 62 18.34 4.11 5.67
N ALA A 63 17.76 3.86 4.48
CA ALA A 63 17.38 2.52 4.07
C ALA A 63 18.59 1.61 4.27
N VAL A 64 18.46 0.59 5.12
CA VAL A 64 19.55 -0.37 5.36
C VAL A 64 19.63 -1.29 4.15
N ILE A 65 20.31 -0.83 3.11
CA ILE A 65 20.78 -1.68 2.03
C ILE A 65 21.78 -2.66 2.67
N PRO A 66 21.63 -4.00 2.48
CA PRO A 66 22.59 -4.92 3.03
C PRO A 66 23.99 -4.56 2.51
N PRO A 67 25.00 -4.41 3.39
CA PRO A 67 26.34 -4.05 2.97
C PRO A 67 26.88 -5.12 2.00
N SER A 68 27.74 -4.73 1.06
CA SER A 68 28.33 -5.62 0.05
C SER A 68 29.15 -6.79 0.63
N ASP A 69 29.43 -6.75 1.94
CA ASP A 69 30.18 -7.76 2.69
C ASP A 69 29.26 -8.68 3.51
N ALA A 70 27.93 -8.55 3.37
CA ALA A 70 26.97 -9.40 4.08
C ALA A 70 27.04 -10.84 3.57
N VAL A 71 27.34 -11.78 4.47
CA VAL A 71 27.40 -13.21 4.16
C VAL A 71 26.07 -13.84 4.51
N VAL A 72 25.41 -14.49 3.55
CA VAL A 72 24.20 -15.26 3.83
C VAL A 72 24.57 -16.44 4.73
N ILE A 73 23.94 -16.50 5.90
CA ILE A 73 24.15 -17.54 6.91
C ILE A 73 22.90 -18.40 7.12
N GLY A 74 21.84 -18.17 6.36
CA GLY A 74 20.62 -18.95 6.48
C GLY A 74 19.55 -18.49 5.51
N SER A 75 18.73 -19.42 5.04
CA SER A 75 17.55 -19.10 4.23
C SER A 75 16.41 -20.05 4.54
N ALA A 76 15.19 -19.57 4.32
CA ALA A 76 14.00 -20.40 4.37
C ALA A 76 13.02 -19.94 3.30
N ASN A 77 12.23 -20.89 2.80
CA ASN A 77 11.25 -20.63 1.76
C ASN A 77 9.94 -21.36 2.07
N ILE A 78 8.83 -20.70 1.75
CA ILE A 78 7.50 -21.29 1.68
C ILE A 78 6.92 -21.06 0.29
N GLY A 79 6.06 -21.98 -0.16
CA GLY A 79 5.39 -21.86 -1.46
C GLY A 79 6.26 -22.15 -2.69
N GLY A 80 7.57 -22.34 -2.53
CA GLY A 80 8.48 -22.69 -3.63
C GLY A 80 9.00 -21.47 -4.38
N GLU A 81 9.14 -21.60 -5.71
CA GLU A 81 9.65 -20.52 -6.55
C GLU A 81 8.75 -19.27 -6.48
N ILE A 82 9.38 -18.13 -6.25
CA ILE A 82 8.72 -16.84 -6.11
C ILE A 82 8.62 -16.14 -7.46
N VAL A 83 7.39 -15.77 -7.84
CA VAL A 83 7.11 -14.90 -8.98
C VAL A 83 6.85 -13.49 -8.48
N ASP A 84 7.46 -12.51 -9.14
CA ASP A 84 7.38 -11.09 -8.77
C ASP A 84 7.80 -10.86 -7.30
N PRO A 85 9.03 -11.26 -6.91
CA PRO A 85 9.51 -11.09 -5.55
C PRO A 85 9.54 -9.60 -5.20
N ARG A 86 8.89 -9.27 -4.09
CA ARG A 86 8.89 -7.93 -3.52
C ARG A 86 9.33 -7.98 -2.07
N PRO A 87 10.19 -7.03 -1.63
CA PRO A 87 10.50 -6.87 -0.22
C PRO A 87 9.21 -6.76 0.62
N HIS A 88 9.22 -7.40 1.78
CA HIS A 88 8.05 -7.50 2.64
C HIS A 88 8.40 -7.28 4.11
N GLU A 89 7.49 -6.61 4.83
CA GLU A 89 7.63 -6.32 6.26
C GLU A 89 7.66 -7.61 7.10
N ILE A 90 8.55 -7.65 8.08
CA ILE A 90 8.59 -8.69 9.11
C ILE A 90 8.01 -8.09 10.40
N LEU A 91 6.91 -8.67 10.91
CA LEU A 91 6.22 -8.14 12.08
C LEU A 91 6.97 -8.41 13.39
N SER A 92 7.56 -9.58 13.51
CA SER A 92 8.34 -9.95 14.69
C SER A 92 9.27 -11.12 14.38
N PHE A 93 10.23 -11.34 15.28
CA PHE A 93 11.06 -12.53 15.27
C PHE A 93 11.23 -13.08 16.68
N VAL A 94 11.48 -14.38 16.75
CA VAL A 94 11.75 -15.13 17.98
C VAL A 94 12.90 -16.10 17.73
N ILE A 95 13.83 -16.16 18.68
CA ILE A 95 14.86 -17.20 18.74
C ILE A 95 14.46 -18.13 19.86
N ALA A 96 14.18 -19.39 19.53
CA ALA A 96 13.78 -20.35 20.55
C ALA A 96 15.00 -20.74 21.41
N GLU A 97 14.87 -20.69 22.74
CA GLU A 97 15.95 -21.11 23.65
C GLU A 97 16.41 -22.56 23.39
N SER A 98 15.50 -23.39 22.90
CA SER A 98 15.77 -24.79 22.57
C SER A 98 16.50 -24.99 21.22
N TYR A 99 16.50 -23.98 20.34
CA TYR A 99 17.09 -24.02 19.00
C TYR A 99 17.70 -22.64 18.65
N PRO A 100 18.80 -22.24 19.30
CA PRO A 100 19.45 -20.94 19.06
C PRO A 100 20.01 -20.76 17.64
N GLU A 101 20.13 -21.86 16.90
CA GLU A 101 20.46 -21.88 15.47
C GLU A 101 19.26 -21.63 14.55
N GLN A 102 18.09 -21.31 15.09
CA GLN A 102 16.89 -21.00 14.32
C GLN A 102 16.32 -19.62 14.67
N VAL A 103 16.06 -18.83 13.64
CA VAL A 103 15.32 -17.57 13.76
C VAL A 103 13.94 -17.80 13.17
N GLN A 104 12.91 -17.69 14.00
CA GLN A 104 11.53 -17.74 13.55
C GLN A 104 11.03 -16.33 13.33
N ILE A 105 10.56 -16.02 12.12
CA ILE A 105 9.93 -14.74 11.81
C ILE A 105 8.43 -14.91 11.64
N THR A 106 7.69 -13.85 11.98
CA THR A 106 6.25 -13.74 11.75
C THR A 106 5.99 -12.57 10.82
N PHE A 107 5.12 -12.76 9.84
CA PHE A 107 4.71 -11.74 8.88
C PHE A 107 3.26 -11.97 8.44
N VAL A 108 2.63 -10.97 7.84
CA VAL A 108 1.27 -11.05 7.33
C VAL A 108 1.30 -10.94 5.82
N ALA A 109 0.74 -11.91 5.10
CA ALA A 109 0.71 -11.90 3.64
C ALA A 109 -0.53 -12.63 3.11
N GLY A 110 -0.61 -12.84 1.80
CA GLY A 110 -1.72 -13.55 1.15
C GLY A 110 -1.90 -15.00 1.61
N ASP A 111 -2.92 -15.67 1.08
CA ASP A 111 -3.22 -17.06 1.41
C ASP A 111 -2.05 -18.02 1.14
N VAL A 112 -1.82 -18.97 2.06
CA VAL A 112 -0.69 -19.91 2.02
C VAL A 112 -0.63 -20.76 0.74
N ASN A 113 -1.74 -20.95 0.03
CA ASN A 113 -1.76 -21.76 -1.19
C ASN A 113 -1.20 -21.01 -2.41
N CYS A 114 -1.17 -19.68 -2.35
CA CYS A 114 -0.74 -18.81 -3.44
C CYS A 114 0.45 -17.94 -3.09
N LEU A 115 0.77 -17.83 -1.80
CA LEU A 115 1.95 -17.15 -1.30
C LEU A 115 3.22 -17.96 -1.58
N ALA A 116 4.20 -17.31 -2.19
CA ALA A 116 5.60 -17.71 -2.11
C ALA A 116 6.34 -16.69 -1.26
N ALA A 117 7.16 -17.13 -0.32
CA ALA A 117 7.98 -16.21 0.46
C ALA A 117 9.36 -16.81 0.72
N THR A 118 10.39 -15.97 0.66
CA THR A 118 11.78 -16.33 0.92
C THR A 118 12.33 -15.37 1.96
N ALA A 119 12.81 -15.92 3.08
CA ALA A 119 13.53 -15.17 4.09
C ALA A 119 15.01 -15.53 4.07
N THR A 120 15.85 -14.52 4.20
CA THR A 120 17.31 -14.67 4.16
C THR A 120 17.93 -13.98 5.36
N ALA A 121 18.80 -14.68 6.09
CA ALA A 121 19.59 -14.13 7.18
C ALA A 121 21.02 -13.91 6.69
N SER A 122 21.51 -12.67 6.78
CA SER A 122 22.84 -12.28 6.33
C SER A 122 23.64 -11.66 7.46
N ALA A 123 24.81 -12.23 7.75
CA ALA A 123 25.73 -11.73 8.76
C ALA A 123 26.54 -10.53 8.26
N THR A 124 26.61 -9.49 9.08
CA THR A 124 27.44 -8.31 8.87
C THR A 124 28.05 -7.86 10.19
N GLY A 125 29.34 -8.13 10.39
CA GLY A 125 30.05 -7.75 11.62
C GLY A 125 29.37 -8.29 12.89
N GLN A 126 28.77 -7.39 13.69
CA GLN A 126 28.08 -7.71 14.94
C GLN A 126 26.57 -7.92 14.79
N SER A 127 26.04 -7.91 13.57
CA SER A 127 24.61 -8.02 13.33
C SER A 127 24.28 -9.11 12.32
N VAL A 128 23.07 -9.66 12.43
CA VAL A 128 22.46 -10.54 11.44
C VAL A 128 21.22 -9.83 10.90
N ILE A 129 21.26 -9.45 9.63
CA ILE A 129 20.13 -8.80 8.94
C ILE A 129 19.23 -9.89 8.38
N VAL A 130 17.95 -9.87 8.75
CA VAL A 130 16.93 -10.77 8.22
C VAL A 130 16.04 -10.01 7.24
N SER A 131 16.09 -10.39 5.96
CA SER A 131 15.22 -9.86 4.92
C SER A 131 14.15 -10.88 4.53
N LEU A 132 12.97 -10.39 4.16
CA LEU A 132 11.87 -11.19 3.65
C LEU A 132 11.42 -10.63 2.31
N GLU A 133 11.24 -11.52 1.34
CA GLU A 133 10.58 -11.24 0.08
C GLU A 133 9.34 -12.11 -0.03
N THR A 134 8.23 -11.52 -0.46
CA THR A 134 7.00 -12.24 -0.76
C THR A 134 6.58 -12.00 -2.20
N GLY A 135 5.85 -12.97 -2.74
CA GLY A 135 5.33 -12.94 -4.09
C GLY A 135 4.28 -14.04 -4.24
N ILE A 136 4.00 -14.42 -5.48
CA ILE A 136 3.06 -15.51 -5.76
C ILE A 136 3.81 -16.76 -6.19
N THR A 137 3.19 -17.92 -5.98
CA THR A 137 3.67 -19.17 -6.57
C THR A 137 3.48 -19.16 -8.09
N THR A 138 4.31 -19.92 -8.82
CA THR A 138 4.20 -20.05 -10.29
C THR A 138 2.86 -20.62 -10.76
N ASP A 139 2.15 -21.34 -9.89
CA ASP A 139 0.84 -21.93 -10.16
C ASP A 139 -0.34 -21.17 -9.52
N ALA A 140 -0.10 -19.99 -8.93
CA ALA A 140 -1.13 -19.22 -8.23
C ALA A 140 -2.33 -18.87 -9.12
N LEU A 141 -2.11 -18.60 -10.41
CA LEU A 141 -3.19 -18.29 -11.38
C LEU A 141 -4.14 -19.47 -11.64
N ALA A 142 -3.69 -20.70 -11.38
CA ALA A 142 -4.51 -21.90 -11.51
C ALA A 142 -5.22 -22.28 -10.20
N LYS A 143 -4.99 -21.52 -9.12
CA LYS A 143 -5.55 -21.77 -7.79
C LYS A 143 -6.57 -20.70 -7.41
N SER A 144 -7.56 -21.10 -6.60
CA SER A 144 -8.49 -20.15 -5.97
C SER A 144 -7.85 -19.59 -4.70
N CYS A 145 -7.10 -18.50 -4.86
CA CYS A 145 -6.51 -17.78 -3.72
C CYS A 145 -7.60 -17.06 -2.93
N LEU A 146 -7.58 -17.20 -1.60
CA LEU A 146 -8.43 -16.36 -0.75
C LEU A 146 -7.85 -14.94 -0.72
N ALA A 147 -8.71 -13.96 -0.99
CA ALA A 147 -8.37 -12.57 -0.78
C ALA A 147 -8.36 -12.29 0.73
N GLY A 148 -7.23 -11.81 1.24
CA GLY A 148 -7.07 -11.49 2.65
C GLY A 148 -5.61 -11.48 3.08
N GLU A 149 -5.42 -11.03 4.31
CA GLU A 149 -4.16 -11.00 5.02
C GLU A 149 -4.17 -12.09 6.10
N PHE A 150 -3.15 -12.94 6.06
CA PHE A 150 -3.01 -14.10 6.93
C PHE A 150 -1.63 -14.05 7.59
N GLU A 151 -1.59 -14.38 8.86
CA GLU A 151 -0.34 -14.49 9.61
C GLU A 151 0.39 -15.78 9.22
N HIS A 152 1.67 -15.64 8.89
CA HIS A 152 2.57 -16.73 8.55
C HIS A 152 3.80 -16.72 9.45
N THR A 153 4.33 -17.91 9.66
CA THR A 153 5.55 -18.11 10.44
C THR A 153 6.56 -18.88 9.60
N LEU A 154 7.79 -18.36 9.53
CA LEU A 154 8.87 -18.98 8.79
C LEU A 154 10.10 -19.16 9.68
N SER A 155 10.62 -20.39 9.73
CA SER A 155 11.81 -20.73 10.51
C SER A 155 13.04 -20.79 9.61
N ILE A 156 13.97 -19.86 9.82
CA ILE A 156 15.26 -19.78 9.14
C ILE A 156 16.26 -20.59 9.94
N ALA A 157 16.77 -21.68 9.35
CA ALA A 157 17.89 -22.41 9.92
C ALA A 157 19.19 -21.68 9.57
N LEU A 158 19.97 -21.35 10.59
CA LEU A 158 21.25 -20.70 10.43
C LEU A 158 22.36 -21.75 10.29
N GLU A 159 23.20 -21.62 9.27
CA GLU A 159 24.39 -22.42 9.03
C GLU A 159 25.46 -22.16 10.10
N GLU A 160 25.53 -20.91 10.57
CA GLU A 160 26.35 -20.47 11.69
C GLU A 160 25.42 -19.85 12.73
N GLY A 161 25.56 -20.23 14.00
CA GLY A 161 24.74 -19.68 15.07
C GLY A 161 24.85 -18.15 15.18
N LEU A 162 24.03 -17.52 16.01
CA LEU A 162 24.07 -16.05 16.13
C LEU A 162 25.38 -15.52 16.72
N ASP A 163 26.15 -16.33 17.46
CA ASP A 163 27.46 -15.95 18.03
C ASP A 163 27.46 -14.64 18.85
N GLY A 164 26.32 -14.32 19.47
CA GLY A 164 26.12 -13.07 20.21
C GLY A 164 25.91 -11.84 19.32
N ARG A 165 25.68 -12.02 18.02
CA ARG A 165 25.27 -10.97 17.08
C ARG A 165 23.82 -10.58 17.30
N ASP A 166 23.54 -9.30 17.14
CA ASP A 166 22.18 -8.76 17.22
C ASP A 166 21.41 -9.06 15.94
N VAL A 167 20.18 -9.56 16.07
CA VAL A 167 19.30 -9.76 14.92
C VAL A 167 18.58 -8.46 14.61
N VAL A 168 18.73 -8.00 13.38
CA VAL A 168 18.10 -6.79 12.84
C VAL A 168 17.20 -7.21 11.69
N LEU A 169 15.96 -6.74 11.69
CA LEU A 169 15.06 -6.96 10.56
C LEU A 169 15.39 -5.92 9.48
N ALA A 170 15.46 -6.36 8.22
CA ALA A 170 15.59 -5.43 7.11
C ALA A 170 14.34 -4.54 7.10
N ASP A 171 14.55 -3.24 7.29
CA ASP A 171 13.47 -2.27 7.25
C ASP A 171 13.05 -2.11 5.79
N VAL A 172 11.86 -2.60 5.47
CA VAL A 172 11.20 -2.30 4.21
C VAL A 172 10.31 -1.11 4.56
N PRO A 173 10.55 0.10 4.02
CA PRO A 173 9.64 1.19 4.24
C PRO A 173 8.28 0.67 3.81
N ARG A 174 7.41 0.45 4.80
CA ARG A 174 6.01 0.23 4.54
C ARG A 174 5.67 1.46 3.72
N GLU A 175 5.32 1.26 2.45
CA GLU A 175 4.41 2.16 1.78
C GLU A 175 3.16 2.06 2.67
N GLU A 176 3.17 2.78 3.80
CA GLU A 176 2.05 2.91 4.70
C GLU A 176 0.95 3.27 3.75
N GLY A 177 0.01 2.34 3.55
CA GLY A 177 -1.20 2.64 2.83
C GLY A 177 -1.73 3.87 3.53
N VAL A 178 -1.50 5.03 2.90
CA VAL A 178 -1.96 6.30 3.41
C VAL A 178 -3.45 6.07 3.45
N GLU A 179 -3.96 5.85 4.67
CA GLU A 179 -5.38 5.89 4.91
C GLU A 179 -5.83 7.16 4.21
N ALA A 180 -6.67 7.01 3.17
CA ALA A 180 -7.18 8.13 2.41
C ALA A 180 -8.07 8.93 3.37
N THR A 181 -7.44 9.70 4.25
CA THR A 181 -8.08 10.74 5.01
C THR A 181 -8.59 11.69 3.95
N ALA A 182 -9.92 11.73 3.81
CA ALA A 182 -10.57 12.64 2.90
C ALA A 182 -9.97 14.04 3.14
N PRO A 183 -9.68 14.81 2.07
CA PRO A 183 -9.17 16.17 2.25
C PRO A 183 -10.07 16.91 3.24
N PRO A 184 -9.51 17.75 4.12
CA PRO A 184 -10.31 18.49 5.09
C PRO A 184 -11.45 19.18 4.36
N ALA A 185 -12.66 19.11 4.91
CA ALA A 185 -13.81 19.76 4.31
C ALA A 185 -13.48 21.25 4.08
N PRO A 186 -13.85 21.82 2.92
CA PRO A 186 -13.61 23.23 2.66
C PRO A 186 -14.33 24.09 3.71
N PRO A 187 -13.82 25.29 4.02
CA PRO A 187 -14.50 26.22 4.91
C PRO A 187 -15.91 26.53 4.39
N PHE A 188 -16.84 26.82 5.31
CA PHE A 188 -18.27 26.92 4.99
C PHE A 188 -18.55 27.94 3.88
N GLU A 189 -17.88 29.08 3.87
CA GLU A 189 -18.01 30.12 2.84
C GLU A 189 -17.63 29.62 1.44
N GLU A 190 -16.63 28.75 1.31
CA GLU A 190 -16.23 28.19 0.01
C GLU A 190 -17.31 27.26 -0.54
N THR A 191 -18.07 26.58 0.34
CA THR A 191 -19.20 25.75 -0.08
C THR A 191 -20.34 26.56 -0.70
N LEU A 192 -20.42 27.87 -0.43
CA LEU A 192 -21.47 28.74 -0.97
C LEU A 192 -21.19 29.20 -2.41
N VAL A 193 -19.93 29.12 -2.87
CA VAL A 193 -19.55 29.56 -4.21
C VAL A 193 -20.21 28.67 -5.27
N GLY A 194 -20.86 29.28 -6.25
CA GLY A 194 -21.63 28.59 -7.29
C GLY A 194 -23.07 28.26 -6.89
N MET A 195 -23.47 28.46 -5.63
CA MET A 195 -24.87 28.32 -5.22
C MET A 195 -25.71 29.52 -5.69
N ASN A 196 -27.02 29.29 -5.85
CA ASN A 196 -27.99 30.37 -6.03
C ASN A 196 -28.15 31.17 -4.72
N GLU A 197 -28.32 32.49 -4.83
CA GLU A 197 -28.43 33.41 -3.69
C GLU A 197 -29.46 32.94 -2.64
N ALA A 198 -30.66 32.54 -3.04
CA ALA A 198 -31.71 32.18 -2.10
C ALA A 198 -31.35 30.94 -1.27
N ALA A 199 -30.77 29.92 -1.92
CA ALA A 199 -30.35 28.69 -1.26
C ALA A 199 -29.12 28.92 -0.36
N ALA A 200 -28.16 29.72 -0.83
CA ALA A 200 -26.96 30.06 -0.07
C ALA A 200 -27.30 30.88 1.19
N GLN A 201 -28.22 31.84 1.06
CA GLN A 201 -28.69 32.66 2.17
C GLN A 201 -29.42 31.80 3.22
N GLU A 202 -30.38 30.97 2.79
CA GLU A 202 -31.11 30.08 3.69
C GLU A 202 -30.14 29.14 4.44
N GLY A 203 -29.17 28.57 3.73
CA GLY A 203 -28.12 27.76 4.33
C GLY A 203 -27.32 28.52 5.39
N ALA A 204 -26.75 29.67 5.02
CA ALA A 204 -25.95 30.50 5.93
C ALA A 204 -26.72 30.90 7.20
N GLU A 205 -27.97 31.36 7.06
CA GLU A 205 -28.81 31.76 8.19
C GLU A 205 -29.19 30.56 9.08
N SER A 206 -29.44 29.38 8.49
CA SER A 206 -29.67 28.15 9.26
C SER A 206 -28.46 27.72 10.09
N PHE A 207 -27.24 28.07 9.67
CA PHE A 207 -26.02 27.83 10.43
C PHE A 207 -25.68 28.99 11.39
N GLY A 208 -26.55 29.99 11.52
CA GLY A 208 -26.43 31.10 12.47
C GLY A 208 -25.58 32.26 11.98
N TYR A 209 -25.21 32.29 10.69
CA TYR A 209 -24.52 33.42 10.10
C TYR A 209 -25.49 34.55 9.73
N THR A 210 -25.02 35.78 9.90
CA THR A 210 -25.68 36.97 9.33
C THR A 210 -25.26 37.12 7.87
N TRP A 211 -26.22 37.29 6.97
CA TRP A 211 -25.98 37.45 5.54
C TRP A 211 -25.74 38.91 5.13
N ARG A 212 -24.70 39.19 4.35
CA ARG A 212 -24.43 40.53 3.79
C ARG A 212 -23.96 40.46 2.33
N VAL A 213 -24.63 41.18 1.44
CA VAL A 213 -24.19 41.35 0.05
C VAL A 213 -23.25 42.53 -0.04
N MET A 214 -22.00 42.28 -0.45
CA MET A 214 -20.95 43.31 -0.59
C MET A 214 -20.72 43.70 -2.05
N GLN A 215 -21.13 42.87 -3.00
CA GLN A 215 -21.07 43.16 -4.43
C GLN A 215 -22.23 42.47 -5.17
N ARG A 216 -22.83 43.15 -6.15
CA ARG A 216 -23.83 42.56 -7.05
C ARG A 216 -23.56 42.98 -8.49
N ASP A 217 -23.45 41.99 -9.37
CA ASP A 217 -23.25 42.17 -10.81
C ASP A 217 -22.08 43.11 -11.15
N GLY A 218 -21.00 43.01 -10.36
CA GLY A 218 -19.80 43.84 -10.48
C GLY A 218 -19.87 45.21 -9.79
N GLU A 219 -21.00 45.59 -9.21
CA GLU A 219 -21.14 46.83 -8.43
C GLU A 219 -20.93 46.56 -6.94
N ASP A 220 -19.99 47.28 -6.32
CA ASP A 220 -19.69 47.15 -4.90
C ASP A 220 -20.65 47.97 -4.03
N PHE A 221 -21.12 47.40 -2.93
CA PHE A 221 -21.90 48.10 -1.93
C PHE A 221 -21.01 48.68 -0.84
N VAL A 222 -21.41 49.85 -0.33
CA VAL A 222 -20.73 50.50 0.80
C VAL A 222 -20.97 49.67 2.05
N GLY A 223 -19.90 49.12 2.61
CA GLY A 223 -19.89 48.40 3.87
C GLY A 223 -18.95 49.04 4.89
N THR A 224 -19.15 48.71 6.15
CA THR A 224 -18.24 49.03 7.25
C THR A 224 -17.17 47.95 7.35
N THR A 225 -15.96 48.33 7.77
CA THR A 225 -14.78 47.45 7.88
C THR A 225 -14.65 46.78 9.24
N ASP A 226 -15.71 46.75 10.06
CA ASP A 226 -15.74 45.93 11.27
C ASP A 226 -15.71 44.46 10.89
N TYR A 227 -14.85 43.67 11.53
CA TYR A 227 -14.78 42.22 11.32
C TYR A 227 -15.77 41.49 12.25
N SER A 228 -16.53 40.55 11.70
CA SER A 228 -17.46 39.71 12.45
C SER A 228 -17.38 38.24 12.01
N GLU A 229 -16.97 37.36 12.91
CA GLU A 229 -16.88 35.90 12.66
C GLU A 229 -18.24 35.24 12.39
N SER A 230 -19.32 35.87 12.85
CA SER A 230 -20.70 35.42 12.65
C SER A 230 -21.38 36.04 11.43
N ARG A 231 -20.63 36.67 10.52
CA ARG A 231 -21.17 37.33 9.32
C ARG A 231 -20.49 36.83 8.05
N ILE A 232 -21.31 36.46 7.07
CA ILE A 232 -20.86 36.07 5.74
C ILE A 232 -21.13 37.21 4.78
N ASN A 233 -20.07 37.64 4.11
CA ASN A 233 -20.12 38.55 3.00
C ASN A 233 -20.13 37.78 1.69
N VAL A 234 -20.92 38.22 0.73
CA VAL A 234 -20.96 37.61 -0.60
C VAL A 234 -20.83 38.63 -1.73
N ALA A 235 -20.23 38.16 -2.83
CA ALA A 235 -20.32 38.76 -4.15
C ALA A 235 -21.22 37.89 -5.03
N ILE A 236 -22.16 38.53 -5.70
CA ILE A 236 -23.20 37.85 -6.49
C ILE A 236 -23.13 38.34 -7.93
N THR A 237 -23.20 37.43 -8.90
CA THR A 237 -23.35 37.76 -10.33
C THR A 237 -24.44 36.89 -10.91
N ASP A 238 -25.41 37.50 -11.58
CA ASP A 238 -26.55 36.80 -12.21
C ASP A 238 -27.30 35.85 -11.25
N GLY A 239 -27.38 36.24 -9.96
CA GLY A 239 -28.04 35.46 -8.90
C GLY A 239 -27.25 34.25 -8.38
N VAL A 240 -25.97 34.13 -8.76
CA VAL A 240 -25.03 33.08 -8.32
C VAL A 240 -23.91 33.69 -7.49
N ILE A 241 -23.52 33.02 -6.41
CA ILE A 241 -22.40 33.46 -5.56
C ILE A 241 -21.07 33.23 -6.29
N THR A 242 -20.28 34.28 -6.51
CA THR A 242 -18.95 34.19 -7.14
C THR A 242 -17.81 34.27 -6.12
N ARG A 243 -18.10 34.80 -4.93
CA ARG A 243 -17.16 34.87 -3.80
C ARG A 243 -17.94 34.94 -2.49
N ALA A 244 -17.45 34.27 -1.46
CA ALA A 244 -17.94 34.41 -0.10
C ALA A 244 -16.76 34.45 0.88
N TRP A 245 -16.91 35.22 1.96
CA TRP A 245 -15.88 35.33 3.01
C TRP A 245 -16.49 35.79 4.33
N ILE A 246 -15.86 35.38 5.44
CA ILE A 246 -16.23 35.85 6.79
C ILE A 246 -15.72 37.28 7.00
N GLY A 247 -16.56 38.14 7.57
CA GLY A 247 -16.15 39.50 7.91
C GLY A 247 -17.26 40.45 8.24
#